data_AF-L2FUV1-F1
#
_entry.id   AF-L2FUV1-F1
#
_cell.length_a   1.000
_cell.length_b   1.000
_cell.length_c   1.000
_cell.angle_alpha   90.00
_cell.angle_beta   90.00
_cell.angle_gamma   90.00
#
_symmetry.space_group_name_H-M   'P 1'
#
loop_
_entity.id
_entity.type
_entity.pdbx_description
1 polymer ?
#
loop_
_entity_poly.entity_id
_entity_poly.type
_entity_poly.pdbx_seq_one_letter_code
_entity_poly.pdbx_strand_id
1 'polypeptide(L)'
;TLRANAARNIDASVSPTGALTAEEVLVEGHSWGELDDPFSVANKHAFDRVFVADCLWMPWQHANLHKSIACFLRDGPDARCWVVAGFHTGRPKMRGFFDEAALAEAGLEIERIWERDCDGVEREWVWDRGIEDVTIRKRWLVCGVLRRKA
;
A
#
# COMPACT_ATOMS: atom_id res chain seq x y z
N THR A 1 12.04 9.56 16.60
CA THR A 1 12.15 9.67 15.13
C THR A 1 11.58 8.41 14.49
N LEU A 2 11.29 8.41 13.19
CA LEU A 2 10.83 7.20 12.47
C LEU A 2 11.81 6.03 12.65
N ARG A 3 13.13 6.31 12.55
CA ARG A 3 14.22 5.36 12.82
C ARG A 3 14.12 4.70 14.20
N ALA A 4 13.88 5.49 15.25
CA ALA A 4 13.75 4.95 16.62
C ALA A 4 12.49 4.08 16.80
N ASN A 5 11.39 4.39 16.08
CA ASN A 5 10.19 3.57 16.12
C ASN A 5 10.41 2.23 15.41
N ALA A 6 11.04 2.24 14.23
CA ALA A 6 11.39 1.02 13.50
C ALA A 6 12.33 0.13 14.34
N ALA A 7 13.40 0.69 14.89
CA ALA A 7 14.36 -0.05 15.71
C ALA A 7 13.73 -0.81 16.89
N ARG A 8 12.70 -0.27 17.54
CA ARG A 8 12.00 -0.95 18.64
C ARG A 8 11.12 -2.13 18.20
N ASN A 9 10.80 -2.24 16.92
CA ASN A 9 9.93 -3.30 16.39
C ASN A 9 10.70 -4.36 15.61
N ILE A 10 12.00 -4.15 15.35
CA ILE A 10 12.89 -5.13 14.73
C ILE A 10 13.53 -5.94 15.86
N ASP A 11 12.71 -6.72 16.57
CA ASP A 11 13.13 -7.56 17.68
C ASP A 11 12.54 -8.97 17.52
N ALA A 12 13.38 -10.00 17.67
CA ALA A 12 12.97 -11.39 17.51
C ALA A 12 11.90 -11.83 18.51
N SER A 13 11.89 -11.25 19.72
CA SER A 13 10.94 -11.57 20.78
C SER A 13 9.50 -11.13 20.48
N VAL A 14 9.32 -10.14 19.59
CA VAL A 14 8.00 -9.67 19.15
C VAL A 14 7.63 -10.17 17.74
N SER A 15 8.53 -10.92 17.10
CA SER A 15 8.27 -11.55 15.81
C SER A 15 7.33 -12.77 15.98
N PRO A 16 6.28 -12.94 15.16
CA PRO A 16 5.42 -14.12 15.20
C PRO A 16 6.16 -15.45 15.00
N THR A 17 7.33 -15.41 14.36
CA THR A 17 8.18 -16.59 14.13
C THR A 17 9.28 -16.75 15.17
N GLY A 18 9.40 -15.81 16.12
CA GLY A 18 10.50 -15.78 17.09
C GLY A 18 11.87 -15.47 16.49
N ALA A 19 11.92 -15.01 15.22
CA ALA A 19 13.16 -14.75 14.50
C ALA A 19 13.10 -13.44 13.71
N LEU A 20 14.27 -12.82 13.54
CA LEU A 20 14.49 -11.74 12.58
C LEU A 20 15.06 -12.34 11.30
N THR A 21 14.38 -12.10 10.18
CA THR A 21 14.82 -12.57 8.86
C THR A 21 15.39 -11.45 8.00
N ALA A 22 15.25 -10.18 8.43
CA ALA A 22 15.81 -9.05 7.72
C ALA A 22 17.31 -8.92 8.05
N GLU A 23 18.15 -8.97 7.02
CA GLU A 23 19.60 -8.73 7.16
C GLU A 23 19.92 -7.25 7.36
N GLU A 24 19.12 -6.37 6.74
CA GLU A 24 19.26 -4.92 6.85
C GLU A 24 17.89 -4.25 6.93
N VAL A 25 17.79 -3.17 7.73
CA VAL A 25 16.62 -2.29 7.75
C VAL A 25 17.04 -0.84 7.63
N LEU A 26 16.63 -0.21 6.53
CA LEU A 26 16.84 1.20 6.24
C LEU A 26 15.54 1.99 6.48
N VAL A 27 15.68 3.25 6.87
CA VAL A 27 14.52 4.12 7.14
C VAL A 27 14.81 5.50 6.57
N GLU A 28 14.27 5.78 5.40
CA GLU A 28 14.47 7.06 4.73
C GLU A 28 13.18 7.90 4.70
N GLY A 29 13.36 9.21 4.64
CA GLY A 29 12.25 10.13 4.43
C GLY A 29 11.88 10.19 2.95
N HIS A 30 10.61 10.04 2.64
CA HIS A 30 10.10 10.13 1.27
C HIS A 30 8.74 10.82 1.24
N SER A 31 8.63 11.89 0.46
CA SER A 31 7.36 12.56 0.18
C SER A 31 6.74 11.96 -1.08
N TRP A 32 5.47 11.57 -1.04
CA TRP A 32 4.83 10.96 -2.21
C TRP A 32 4.85 11.91 -3.41
N GLY A 33 5.20 11.39 -4.58
CA GLY A 33 5.29 12.14 -5.83
C GLY A 33 6.61 12.92 -6.03
N GLU A 34 7.43 13.11 -5.00
CA GLU A 34 8.76 13.73 -5.12
C GLU A 34 9.76 12.65 -5.51
N LEU A 35 10.25 12.64 -6.75
CA LEU A 35 11.03 11.53 -7.30
C LEU A 35 12.46 11.91 -7.73
N ASP A 36 12.81 13.18 -7.62
CA ASP A 36 14.11 13.71 -8.05
C ASP A 36 15.14 13.76 -6.92
N ASP A 37 14.75 13.39 -5.70
CA ASP A 37 15.66 13.31 -4.56
C ASP A 37 16.65 12.12 -4.71
N PRO A 38 17.82 12.17 -4.05
CA PRO A 38 18.84 11.14 -4.20
C PRO A 38 18.35 9.71 -3.86
N PHE A 39 17.45 9.56 -2.88
CA PHE A 39 16.94 8.25 -2.49
C PHE A 39 16.01 7.69 -3.57
N SER A 40 15.09 8.50 -4.08
CA SER A 40 14.18 8.11 -5.16
C SER A 40 14.93 7.73 -6.44
N VAL A 41 15.94 8.51 -6.83
CA VAL A 41 16.75 8.23 -8.02
C VAL A 41 17.56 6.94 -7.84
N ALA A 42 18.20 6.74 -6.68
CA ALA A 42 19.04 5.57 -6.43
C ALA A 42 18.23 4.26 -6.34
N ASN A 43 16.96 4.32 -5.93
CA ASN A 43 16.12 3.14 -5.70
C ASN A 43 15.00 2.99 -6.74
N LYS A 44 15.12 3.66 -7.89
CA LYS A 44 14.17 3.53 -8.98
C LYS A 44 14.11 2.08 -9.45
N HIS A 45 12.91 1.49 -9.43
CA HIS A 45 12.60 0.12 -9.83
C HIS A 45 13.41 -0.92 -9.03
N ALA A 46 13.79 -0.63 -7.79
CA ALA A 46 14.65 -1.52 -7.00
C ALA A 46 13.90 -2.61 -6.23
N PHE A 47 12.61 -2.42 -5.92
CA PHE A 47 11.91 -3.27 -4.96
C PHE A 47 10.94 -4.25 -5.64
N ASP A 48 11.03 -5.53 -5.27
CA ASP A 48 10.12 -6.58 -5.73
C ASP A 48 8.78 -6.58 -4.97
N ARG A 49 8.76 -6.03 -3.76
CA ARG A 49 7.58 -5.87 -2.92
C ARG A 49 7.51 -4.43 -2.42
N VAL A 50 6.39 -3.77 -2.69
CA VAL A 50 6.06 -2.46 -2.10
C VAL A 50 4.81 -2.65 -1.24
N PHE A 51 4.78 -2.05 -0.05
CA PHE A 51 3.62 -2.11 0.84
C PHE A 51 3.10 -0.70 1.10
N VAL A 52 1.79 -0.53 0.94
CA VAL A 52 1.06 0.69 1.23
C VAL A 52 0.04 0.35 2.30
N ALA A 53 0.39 0.65 3.55
CA ALA A 53 -0.44 0.35 4.71
C ALA A 53 -1.16 1.62 5.19
N ASP A 54 -2.49 1.62 5.05
CA ASP A 54 -3.41 2.61 5.58
C ASP A 54 -3.15 4.07 5.13
N CYS A 55 -2.77 4.23 3.86
CA CYS A 55 -2.39 5.51 3.26
C CYS A 55 -3.49 6.18 2.43
N LEU A 56 -4.67 5.58 2.31
CA LEU A 56 -5.69 6.00 1.33
C LEU A 56 -6.62 7.14 1.81
N TRP A 57 -6.41 7.66 3.01
CA TRP A 57 -7.29 8.65 3.65
C TRP A 57 -7.20 10.07 3.03
N MET A 58 -6.19 10.35 2.21
CA MET A 58 -5.98 11.61 1.47
C MET A 58 -6.23 11.46 -0.04
N PRO A 59 -7.48 11.58 -0.53
CA PRO A 59 -7.80 11.44 -1.96
C PRO A 59 -6.94 12.30 -2.89
N TRP A 60 -6.65 13.53 -2.48
CA TRP A 60 -5.85 14.49 -3.25
C TRP A 60 -4.37 14.10 -3.39
N GLN A 61 -3.90 13.07 -2.68
CA GLN A 61 -2.52 12.56 -2.77
C GLN A 61 -2.43 11.20 -3.48
N HIS A 62 -3.55 10.60 -3.90
CA HIS A 62 -3.54 9.27 -4.54
C HIS A 62 -2.66 9.24 -5.79
N ALA A 63 -2.75 10.24 -6.66
CA ALA A 63 -1.91 10.32 -7.86
C ALA A 63 -0.40 10.40 -7.53
N ASN A 64 -0.02 11.13 -6.48
CA ASN A 64 1.37 11.20 -6.03
C ASN A 64 1.85 9.87 -5.45
N LEU A 65 0.97 9.17 -4.73
CA LEU A 65 1.25 7.83 -4.22
C LEU A 65 1.39 6.81 -5.37
N HIS A 66 0.57 6.89 -6.43
CA HIS A 66 0.72 6.06 -7.63
C HIS A 66 2.10 6.25 -8.26
N LYS A 67 2.54 7.51 -8.44
CA LYS A 67 3.88 7.84 -8.96
C LYS A 67 4.99 7.23 -8.12
N SER A 68 4.90 7.30 -6.79
CA SER A 68 5.91 6.70 -5.91
C SER A 68 5.90 5.17 -5.96
N ILE A 69 4.73 4.53 -6.00
CA ILE A 69 4.64 3.07 -6.18
C ILE A 69 5.31 2.67 -7.51
N ALA A 70 4.97 3.37 -8.60
CA ALA A 70 5.56 3.13 -9.91
C ALA A 70 7.06 3.49 -9.96
N CYS A 71 7.56 4.43 -9.17
CA CYS A 71 8.99 4.70 -9.11
C CYS A 71 9.76 3.57 -8.43
N PHE A 72 9.22 2.99 -7.36
CA PHE A 72 9.95 2.04 -6.52
C PHE A 72 9.75 0.58 -6.90
N LEU A 73 8.59 0.22 -7.45
CA LEU A 73 8.28 -1.15 -7.83
C LEU A 73 9.12 -1.57 -9.04
N ARG A 74 9.87 -2.66 -8.93
CA ARG A 74 10.72 -3.18 -10.02
C ARG A 74 9.89 -3.64 -11.21
N ASP A 75 10.55 -3.71 -12.36
CA ASP A 75 9.98 -4.36 -13.54
C ASP A 75 9.97 -5.89 -13.40
N GLY A 76 9.01 -6.54 -14.06
CA GLY A 76 8.97 -7.99 -14.18
C GLY A 76 7.70 -8.64 -13.62
N PRO A 77 7.46 -9.91 -13.98
CA PRO A 77 6.19 -10.59 -13.76
C PRO A 77 5.91 -10.91 -12.29
N ASP A 78 6.92 -10.85 -11.41
CA ASP A 78 6.79 -11.23 -10.01
C ASP A 78 6.70 -10.04 -9.04
N ALA A 79 6.91 -8.80 -9.51
CA ALA A 79 6.92 -7.62 -8.64
C ALA A 79 5.50 -7.19 -8.27
N ARG A 80 5.22 -6.98 -6.98
CA ARG A 80 3.87 -6.62 -6.50
C ARG A 80 3.88 -5.48 -5.50
N CYS A 81 2.92 -4.57 -5.63
CA CYS A 81 2.57 -3.62 -4.59
C CYS A 81 1.31 -4.10 -3.86
N TRP A 82 1.40 -4.26 -2.55
CA TRP A 82 0.29 -4.60 -1.67
C TRP A 82 -0.26 -3.35 -1.02
N VAL A 83 -1.53 -3.05 -1.29
CA VAL A 83 -2.23 -1.88 -0.75
C VAL A 83 -3.30 -2.38 0.22
N VAL A 84 -3.12 -2.08 1.50
CA VAL A 84 -4.06 -2.52 2.56
C VAL A 84 -4.49 -1.30 3.35
N ALA A 85 -5.79 -1.00 3.39
CA ALA A 85 -6.31 0.18 4.08
C ALA A 85 -7.67 -0.08 4.73
N GLY A 86 -7.92 0.52 5.89
CA GLY A 86 -9.16 0.32 6.64
C GLY A 86 -10.28 1.27 6.20
N PHE A 87 -11.51 0.77 6.12
CA PHE A 87 -12.68 1.61 5.78
C PHE A 87 -13.11 2.58 6.90
N HIS A 88 -12.29 2.79 7.94
CA HIS A 88 -12.59 3.73 9.01
C HIS A 88 -12.76 5.18 8.50
N THR A 89 -11.96 5.56 7.48
CA THR A 89 -12.07 6.85 6.78
C THR A 89 -13.22 6.88 5.75
N GLY A 90 -13.73 5.71 5.36
CA GLY A 90 -14.88 5.52 4.48
C GLY A 90 -14.51 5.25 3.03
N ARG A 91 -15.25 4.32 2.40
CA ARG A 91 -15.07 3.90 1.00
C ARG A 91 -15.03 5.03 -0.02
N PRO A 92 -15.89 6.08 0.05
CA PRO A 92 -15.89 7.14 -0.95
C PRO A 92 -14.54 7.88 -1.08
N LYS A 93 -13.80 8.00 0.03
CA LYS A 93 -12.47 8.63 0.02
C LYS A 93 -11.39 7.71 -0.53
N MET A 94 -11.49 6.40 -0.32
CA MET A 94 -10.43 5.45 -0.67
C MET A 94 -10.57 4.87 -2.07
N ARG A 95 -11.81 4.66 -2.55
CA ARG A 95 -12.07 3.91 -3.79
C ARG A 95 -11.38 4.52 -5.01
N GLY A 96 -11.24 5.85 -5.05
CA GLY A 96 -10.59 6.56 -6.16
C GLY A 96 -9.12 6.18 -6.38
N PHE A 97 -8.43 5.67 -5.36
CA PHE A 97 -7.08 5.13 -5.52
C PHE A 97 -7.04 3.96 -6.50
N PHE A 98 -8.11 3.15 -6.54
CA PHE A 98 -8.19 1.97 -7.38
C PHE A 98 -8.76 2.27 -8.78
N ASP A 99 -9.01 3.54 -9.11
CA ASP A 99 -9.48 3.91 -10.45
C ASP A 99 -8.48 3.43 -11.52
N GLU A 100 -8.97 2.59 -12.45
CA GLU A 100 -8.12 1.90 -13.41
C GLU A 100 -7.42 2.86 -14.37
N ALA A 101 -8.08 3.97 -14.74
CA ALA A 101 -7.49 4.98 -15.60
C ALA A 101 -6.36 5.72 -14.86
N ALA A 102 -6.60 6.15 -13.62
CA ALA A 102 -5.59 6.81 -12.79
C ALA A 102 -4.39 5.92 -12.45
N LEU A 103 -4.61 4.61 -12.29
CA LEU A 103 -3.51 3.64 -12.13
C LEU A 103 -2.75 3.47 -13.45
N ALA A 104 -3.45 3.36 -14.59
CA ALA A 104 -2.84 3.22 -15.90
C ALA A 104 -1.99 4.43 -16.29
N GLU A 105 -2.39 5.65 -15.92
CA GLU A 105 -1.59 6.87 -16.09
C GLU A 105 -0.23 6.79 -15.39
N ALA A 106 -0.13 6.07 -14.28
CA ALA A 106 1.12 5.81 -13.56
C ALA A 106 1.84 4.52 -14.04
N GLY A 107 1.30 3.82 -15.05
CA GLY A 107 1.85 2.55 -15.51
C GLY A 107 1.59 1.38 -14.56
N LEU A 108 0.52 1.45 -13.76
CA LEU A 108 0.10 0.41 -12.81
C LEU A 108 -1.23 -0.20 -13.25
N GLU A 109 -1.49 -1.42 -12.80
CA GLU A 109 -2.78 -2.08 -12.94
C GLU A 109 -3.10 -2.95 -11.72
N ILE A 110 -4.40 -3.16 -11.49
CA ILE A 110 -4.87 -4.05 -10.42
C ILE A 110 -4.72 -5.49 -10.90
N GLU A 111 -3.95 -6.29 -10.16
CA GLU A 111 -3.94 -7.74 -10.34
C GLU A 111 -5.08 -8.40 -9.57
N ARG A 112 -5.34 -7.95 -8.34
CA ARG A 112 -6.42 -8.48 -7.50
C ARG A 112 -6.89 -7.42 -6.51
N ILE A 113 -8.19 -7.37 -6.23
CA ILE A 113 -8.76 -6.53 -5.17
C ILE A 113 -9.90 -7.26 -4.47
N TRP A 114 -9.92 -7.21 -3.14
CA TRP A 114 -10.96 -7.80 -2.30
C TRP A 114 -11.05 -7.05 -0.97
N GLU A 115 -11.98 -7.44 -0.12
CA GLU A 115 -12.09 -6.92 1.24
C GLU A 115 -11.93 -8.06 2.25
N ARG A 116 -11.31 -7.76 3.39
CA ARG A 116 -11.10 -8.72 4.49
C ARG A 116 -11.38 -8.06 5.83
N ASP A 117 -12.06 -8.74 6.74
CA ASP A 117 -12.31 -8.23 8.09
C ASP A 117 -11.30 -8.72 9.14
N CYS A 118 -11.43 -8.25 10.38
CA CYS A 118 -10.55 -8.63 11.48
C CYS A 118 -10.72 -10.06 11.99
N ASP A 119 -11.78 -10.78 11.58
CA ASP A 119 -11.95 -12.21 11.84
C ASP A 119 -11.40 -13.06 10.67
N GLY A 120 -10.88 -12.42 9.62
CA GLY A 120 -10.33 -13.06 8.43
C GLY A 120 -11.37 -13.43 7.38
N VAL A 121 -12.62 -12.97 7.53
CA VAL A 121 -13.68 -13.16 6.53
C VAL A 121 -13.37 -12.31 5.31
N GLU A 122 -13.40 -12.94 4.13
CA GLU A 122 -13.18 -12.25 2.86
C GLU A 122 -14.50 -12.03 2.11
N ARG A 123 -14.59 -10.92 1.38
CA ARG A 123 -15.68 -10.64 0.45
C ARG A 123 -15.17 -9.91 -0.78
N GLU A 124 -15.99 -9.94 -1.84
CA GLU A 124 -15.70 -9.24 -3.08
C GLU A 124 -15.64 -7.72 -2.88
N TRP A 125 -14.70 -7.10 -3.60
CA TRP A 125 -14.64 -5.65 -3.71
C TRP A 125 -15.88 -5.12 -4.45
N VAL A 126 -16.45 -4.03 -3.93
CA VAL A 126 -17.48 -3.27 -4.63
C VAL A 126 -17.12 -1.78 -4.61
N TRP A 127 -17.38 -1.11 -5.73
CA TRP A 127 -17.15 0.32 -5.86
C TRP A 127 -18.06 1.15 -4.97
N ASP A 128 -19.27 0.67 -4.74
CA ASP A 128 -20.27 1.30 -3.91
C ASP A 128 -21.04 0.24 -3.13
N ARG A 129 -21.20 0.48 -1.82
CA ARG A 129 -21.99 -0.38 -0.92
C ARG A 129 -23.15 0.40 -0.31
N GLY A 130 -23.46 1.58 -0.85
CA GLY A 130 -24.42 2.51 -0.29
C GLY A 130 -23.95 3.05 1.07
N ILE A 131 -24.87 3.10 2.02
CA ILE A 131 -24.58 3.56 3.38
C ILE A 131 -24.03 2.39 4.19
N GLU A 132 -22.74 2.43 4.49
CA GLU A 132 -22.09 1.46 5.37
C GLU A 132 -22.17 1.90 6.84
N ASP A 133 -22.63 1.01 7.72
CA ASP A 133 -22.59 1.23 9.17
C ASP A 133 -21.15 1.52 9.63
N VAL A 134 -20.97 2.60 10.39
CA VAL A 134 -19.64 3.09 10.79
C VAL A 134 -18.92 2.14 11.73
N THR A 135 -19.66 1.39 12.56
CA THR A 135 -19.11 0.41 13.50
C THR A 135 -18.68 -0.84 12.74
N ILE A 136 -19.51 -1.31 11.81
CA ILE A 136 -19.21 -2.50 11.01
C ILE A 136 -18.07 -2.23 10.03
N ARG A 137 -18.11 -1.13 9.27
CA ARG A 137 -17.10 -0.86 8.23
C ARG A 137 -15.68 -0.76 8.78
N LYS A 138 -15.50 -0.28 10.03
CA LYS A 138 -14.17 -0.18 10.68
C LYS A 138 -13.49 -1.53 10.87
N ARG A 139 -14.25 -2.64 10.86
CA ARG A 139 -13.71 -4.00 10.93
C ARG A 139 -13.13 -4.47 9.61
N TRP A 140 -13.44 -3.81 8.50
CA TRP A 140 -13.08 -4.23 7.15
C TRP A 140 -11.88 -3.43 6.63
N LEU A 141 -11.02 -4.13 5.89
CA LEU A 141 -9.92 -3.60 5.10
C LEU A 141 -10.21 -3.85 3.62
N VAL A 142 -9.77 -2.95 2.74
CA VAL A 142 -9.52 -3.29 1.34
C VAL A 142 -8.12 -3.88 1.23
N CYS A 143 -7.98 -4.96 0.46
CA CYS A 143 -6.73 -5.58 0.08
C CYS A 143 -6.61 -5.52 -1.43
N GLY A 144 -5.68 -4.71 -1.93
CA GLY A 144 -5.35 -4.57 -3.34
C GLY A 144 -3.94 -5.06 -3.63
N VAL A 145 -3.78 -5.77 -4.73
CA VAL A 145 -2.50 -6.17 -5.29
C VAL A 145 -2.36 -5.48 -6.63
N LEU A 146 -1.36 -4.61 -6.75
CA LEU A 146 -1.02 -3.92 -7.98
C LEU A 146 0.24 -4.53 -8.58
N ARG A 147 0.36 -4.42 -9.90
CA ARG A 147 1.60 -4.68 -10.64
C ARG A 147 1.84 -3.57 -11.66
N ARG A 148 3.05 -3.51 -12.20
CA ARG A 148 3.33 -2.65 -13.35
C ARG A 148 2.62 -3.21 -14.58
N LYS A 149 2.13 -2.30 -15.42
CA LYS A 149 1.62 -2.64 -16.74
C LYS A 149 2.78 -3.04 -17.64
N ALA A 150 2.61 -4.14 -18.37
CA ALA A 150 3.57 -4.63 -19.35
C ALA A 150 3.64 -3.72 -20.58
#